data_AF-A0A177AG60-F1
#
_entry.id   AF-A0A177AG60-F1
#
_cell.length_a   1.000
_cell.length_b   1.000
_cell.length_c   1.000
_cell.angle_alpha   90.00
_cell.angle_beta   90.00
_cell.angle_gamma   90.00
#
_symmetry.space_group_name_H-M   'P 1'
#
loop_
_entity.id
_entity.type
_entity.pdbx_description
1 polymer ?
#
loop_
_entity_poly.entity_id
_entity_poly.type
_entity_poly.pdbx_seq_one_letter_code
_entity_poly.pdbx_strand_id
1 'polypeptide(L)'
;MTTSEATVNAEPAEFTYGNNALTWAKAPGTVSSVEDKGTILESDVLAIIATSTTPPAHTVYTIPAVSSPENTALPVPDVQLHQTTLLGAPPSFITPHLLSSPTPHLSLPAEDIHVVISSKSGTAKAAAFFESVLAPALKVLGLGENEYQVVHTTSHETITELAEGTLREKAAKGVRQTVILLSGDGGVVELLNGLVGAEVSSTYTRPAIALFPFGTGNALFHSTHRLPTPPLSPLHHALTTLLLPTSRPLPHFRASFSSASLLTNEGRTATPLPNNELHGCIVASYGFHSTLVADSDTAELREFGDKRFGIVAQELLGAPHRYKAGLTITSRGKERVVERERHAYILCTLVSNLEKTFTISPATTPLDEVMRVVHFDSGSGEEIMGVMAGAYSGGKHVNRNDGLVGYEEVEVLKIDFKEASVEGNEGKWLRVCVDGLIVRVDSGGWMKVEKVGKGGEVLDIVV
;
A
#
# COMPACT_ATOMS: atom_id res chain seq x y z
N MET A 1 -42.64 -4.72 -34.74
CA MET A 1 -42.52 -3.54 -33.87
C MET A 1 -41.12 -3.56 -33.28
N THR A 2 -40.36 -2.50 -33.59
CA THR A 2 -39.06 -2.07 -33.03
C THR A 2 -37.99 -3.15 -32.87
N THR A 3 -37.18 -3.33 -33.91
CA THR A 3 -35.75 -3.61 -33.74
C THR A 3 -35.21 -2.53 -32.81
N SER A 4 -34.88 -2.85 -31.54
CA SER A 4 -34.24 -1.87 -30.68
C SER A 4 -32.87 -1.60 -31.30
N GLU A 5 -32.71 -0.46 -31.95
CA GLU A 5 -31.43 -0.05 -32.52
C GLU A 5 -30.44 0.08 -31.37
N ALA A 6 -29.39 -0.74 -31.40
CA ALA A 6 -28.32 -0.64 -30.43
C ALA A 6 -27.57 0.67 -30.66
N THR A 7 -27.24 1.38 -29.58
CA THR A 7 -26.53 2.67 -29.67
C THR A 7 -25.43 2.81 -28.63
N VAL A 8 -24.43 3.60 -28.97
CA VAL A 8 -23.38 4.10 -28.08
C VAL A 8 -23.44 5.62 -28.09
N ASN A 9 -23.67 6.24 -26.93
CA ASN A 9 -23.82 7.70 -26.81
C ASN A 9 -24.85 8.28 -27.82
N ALA A 10 -25.97 7.58 -28.00
CA ALA A 10 -27.05 7.87 -28.95
C ALA A 10 -26.71 7.70 -30.44
N GLU A 11 -25.53 7.18 -30.79
CA GLU A 11 -25.14 6.85 -32.17
C GLU A 11 -25.36 5.35 -32.45
N PRO A 12 -25.95 4.95 -33.60
CA PRO A 12 -26.17 3.54 -33.95
C PRO A 12 -24.89 2.70 -33.99
N ALA A 13 -24.93 1.53 -33.37
CA ALA A 13 -23.78 0.66 -33.19
C ALA A 13 -24.15 -0.84 -33.26
N GLU A 14 -23.23 -1.67 -33.74
CA GLU A 14 -23.33 -3.13 -33.65
C GLU A 14 -22.33 -3.66 -32.62
N PHE A 15 -22.82 -4.29 -31.56
CA PHE A 15 -21.98 -4.81 -30.47
C PHE A 15 -21.46 -6.22 -30.75
N THR A 16 -20.21 -6.47 -30.35
CA THR A 16 -19.64 -7.80 -30.19
C THR A 16 -18.93 -7.88 -28.84
N TYR A 17 -19.23 -8.90 -28.04
CA TYR A 17 -18.57 -9.15 -26.76
C TYR A 17 -17.84 -10.50 -26.79
N GLY A 18 -16.55 -10.47 -26.48
CA GLY A 18 -15.68 -11.63 -26.44
C GLY A 18 -14.27 -11.23 -26.01
N ASN A 19 -13.46 -12.18 -25.53
CA ASN A 19 -12.10 -11.93 -25.04
C ASN A 19 -12.04 -10.82 -23.96
N ASN A 20 -13.02 -10.76 -23.06
CA ASN A 20 -13.14 -9.76 -21.99
C ASN A 20 -13.17 -8.30 -22.52
N ALA A 21 -13.69 -8.09 -23.73
CA ALA A 21 -13.84 -6.77 -24.33
C ALA A 21 -15.20 -6.64 -25.01
N LEU A 22 -15.91 -5.54 -24.71
CA LEU A 22 -17.05 -5.10 -25.50
C LEU A 22 -16.53 -4.21 -26.64
N THR A 23 -16.79 -4.59 -27.87
CA THR A 23 -16.42 -3.83 -29.07
C THR A 23 -17.68 -3.42 -29.83
N TRP A 24 -17.59 -2.31 -30.54
CA TRP A 24 -18.63 -1.90 -31.47
C TRP A 24 -18.08 -1.26 -32.72
N ALA A 25 -18.86 -1.33 -33.79
CA ALA A 25 -18.62 -0.62 -35.04
C ALA A 25 -19.86 0.19 -35.44
N LYS A 26 -19.66 1.22 -36.26
CA LYS A 26 -20.77 1.98 -36.85
C LYS A 26 -21.70 1.07 -37.65
N ALA A 27 -23.01 1.30 -37.52
CA ALA A 27 -23.99 0.65 -38.39
C ALA A 27 -23.79 1.09 -39.86
N PRO A 28 -23.85 0.17 -40.84
CA PRO A 28 -23.66 0.51 -42.25
C PRO A 28 -24.59 1.64 -42.72
N GLY A 29 -24.03 2.72 -43.28
CA GLY A 29 -24.80 3.84 -43.87
C GLY A 29 -25.02 5.07 -42.99
N THR A 30 -24.38 5.16 -41.82
CA THR A 30 -24.42 6.35 -40.93
C THR A 30 -23.25 7.31 -41.18
N VAL A 31 -23.53 8.63 -41.21
CA VAL A 31 -22.53 9.70 -41.31
C VAL A 31 -22.35 10.30 -39.90
N SER A 32 -21.20 10.08 -39.27
CA SER A 32 -20.94 10.45 -37.87
C SER A 32 -19.48 10.85 -37.66
N SER A 33 -19.23 11.77 -36.72
CA SER A 33 -17.91 12.31 -36.36
C SER A 33 -17.13 11.46 -35.34
N VAL A 34 -17.70 10.35 -34.85
CA VAL A 34 -17.06 9.45 -33.88
C VAL A 34 -16.18 8.42 -34.60
N GLU A 35 -15.15 7.88 -33.94
CA GLU A 35 -14.30 6.80 -34.49
C GLU A 35 -15.15 5.60 -35.00
N ASP A 36 -14.72 4.97 -36.10
CA ASP A 36 -15.49 3.91 -36.77
C ASP A 36 -15.65 2.63 -35.93
N LYS A 37 -14.83 2.49 -34.87
CA LYS A 37 -14.86 1.38 -33.93
C LYS A 37 -14.52 1.88 -32.53
N GLY A 38 -15.18 1.32 -31.51
CA GLY A 38 -14.85 1.58 -30.12
C GLY A 38 -14.72 0.29 -29.32
N THR A 39 -14.12 0.39 -28.13
CA THR A 39 -13.84 -0.76 -27.26
C THR A 39 -13.92 -0.34 -25.80
N ILE A 40 -14.55 -1.17 -24.97
CA ILE A 40 -14.47 -1.13 -23.51
C ILE A 40 -13.89 -2.47 -23.07
N LEU A 41 -12.74 -2.42 -22.40
CA LEU A 41 -12.20 -3.61 -21.74
C LEU A 41 -12.99 -3.85 -20.46
N GLU A 42 -13.32 -5.11 -20.20
CA GLU A 42 -13.96 -5.51 -18.95
C GLU A 42 -13.10 -5.15 -17.74
N SER A 43 -11.78 -5.18 -17.93
CA SER A 43 -10.79 -4.77 -16.95
C SER A 43 -10.83 -3.28 -16.60
N ASP A 44 -11.50 -2.44 -17.39
CA ASP A 44 -11.59 -1.00 -17.12
C ASP A 44 -12.92 -0.63 -16.48
N VAL A 45 -13.89 -1.55 -16.36
CA VAL A 45 -15.23 -1.23 -15.87
C VAL A 45 -15.22 -1.04 -14.35
N LEU A 46 -15.60 0.16 -13.89
CA LEU A 46 -15.86 0.45 -12.49
C LEU A 46 -17.25 -0.03 -12.08
N ALA A 47 -18.26 0.40 -12.83
CA ALA A 47 -19.66 0.18 -12.50
C ALA A 47 -20.55 0.41 -13.73
N ILE A 48 -21.67 -0.29 -13.78
CA ILE A 48 -22.74 -0.07 -14.76
C ILE A 48 -24.02 0.30 -14.02
N ILE A 49 -24.65 1.39 -14.42
CA ILE A 49 -25.93 1.87 -13.85
C ILE A 49 -27.02 1.74 -14.90
N ALA A 50 -28.14 1.11 -14.55
CA ALA A 50 -29.33 1.09 -15.40
C ALA A 50 -30.00 2.47 -15.40
N THR A 51 -30.18 3.07 -16.58
CA THR A 51 -30.80 4.41 -16.74
C THR A 51 -32.22 4.35 -17.29
N SER A 52 -32.58 3.27 -17.98
CA SER A 52 -33.95 2.99 -18.41
C SER A 52 -34.15 1.47 -18.50
N THR A 53 -35.35 1.00 -18.15
CA THR A 53 -35.73 -0.42 -18.27
C THR A 53 -36.41 -0.72 -19.61
N THR A 54 -36.95 0.29 -20.30
CA THR A 54 -37.66 0.12 -21.58
C THR A 54 -37.50 1.37 -22.47
N PRO A 55 -36.69 1.33 -23.54
CA PRO A 55 -35.72 0.27 -23.86
C PRO A 55 -34.56 0.23 -22.84
N PRO A 56 -33.94 -0.94 -22.62
CA PRO A 56 -32.87 -1.10 -21.62
C PRO A 56 -31.64 -0.27 -21.99
N ALA A 57 -31.39 0.78 -21.23
CA ALA A 57 -30.26 1.68 -21.37
C ALA A 57 -29.39 1.62 -20.12
N HIS A 58 -28.08 1.64 -20.32
CA HIS A 58 -27.09 1.54 -19.26
C HIS A 58 -26.04 2.62 -19.43
N THR A 59 -25.58 3.20 -18.34
CA THR A 59 -24.39 4.03 -18.31
C THR A 59 -23.24 3.21 -17.75
N VAL A 60 -22.19 3.05 -18.54
CA VAL A 60 -20.97 2.35 -18.17
C VAL A 60 -19.93 3.38 -17.74
N TYR A 61 -19.41 3.20 -16.53
CA TYR A 61 -18.30 3.98 -16.00
C TYR A 61 -17.02 3.16 -16.10
N THR A 62 -16.02 3.68 -16.80
CA THR A 62 -14.73 3.01 -17.00
C THR A 62 -13.57 3.85 -16.51
N ILE A 63 -12.48 3.20 -16.09
CA ILE A 63 -11.24 3.82 -15.63
C ILE A 63 -10.06 3.33 -16.47
N PRO A 64 -10.00 3.70 -17.77
CA PRO A 64 -8.86 3.34 -18.60
C PRO A 64 -7.57 3.99 -18.10
N ALA A 65 -6.46 3.28 -18.28
CA ALA A 65 -5.13 3.85 -18.09
C ALA A 65 -4.82 4.85 -19.21
N VAL A 66 -4.25 6.00 -18.85
CA VAL A 66 -3.83 7.03 -19.80
C VAL A 66 -2.33 6.93 -20.01
N SER A 67 -1.91 6.40 -21.15
CA SER A 67 -0.50 6.43 -21.56
C SER A 67 -0.19 7.78 -22.21
N SER A 68 0.48 8.69 -21.50
CA SER A 68 1.09 9.87 -22.11
C SER A 68 2.52 10.06 -21.57
N PRO A 69 3.49 10.48 -22.41
CA PRO A 69 4.81 10.87 -21.95
C PRO A 69 4.76 12.02 -20.92
N GLU A 70 3.75 12.89 -21.00
CA GLU A 70 3.54 14.05 -20.12
C GLU A 70 3.06 13.66 -18.70
N ASN A 71 2.39 12.51 -18.55
CA ASN A 71 1.91 11.99 -17.26
C ASN A 71 3.05 11.65 -16.28
N THR A 72 4.29 11.57 -16.75
CA THR A 72 5.46 11.41 -15.87
C THR A 72 5.96 12.72 -15.25
N ALA A 73 5.58 13.88 -15.79
CA ALA A 73 6.10 15.19 -15.40
C ALA A 73 5.09 16.09 -14.68
N LEU A 74 3.79 15.82 -14.81
CA LEU A 74 2.71 16.59 -14.17
C LEU A 74 1.98 15.75 -13.11
N PRO A 75 1.31 16.37 -12.13
CA PRO A 75 0.48 15.68 -11.14
C PRO A 75 -0.85 15.18 -11.76
N VAL A 76 -0.83 14.69 -13.00
CA VAL A 76 -2.01 14.13 -13.67
C VAL A 76 -2.10 12.65 -13.28
N PRO A 77 -3.27 12.17 -12.85
CA PRO A 77 -3.46 10.76 -12.60
C PRO A 77 -3.30 9.94 -13.87
N ASP A 78 -2.71 8.76 -13.76
CA ASP A 78 -2.47 7.88 -14.91
C ASP A 78 -3.74 7.12 -15.35
N VAL A 79 -4.91 7.58 -14.88
CA VAL A 79 -6.23 7.03 -15.15
C VAL A 79 -7.25 8.17 -15.27
N GLN A 80 -8.34 7.93 -15.99
CA GLN A 80 -9.45 8.89 -16.12
C GLN A 80 -10.78 8.16 -15.93
N LEU A 81 -11.77 8.84 -15.36
CA LEU A 81 -13.14 8.33 -15.33
C LEU A 81 -13.85 8.69 -16.64
N HIS A 82 -14.26 7.70 -17.40
CA HIS A 82 -15.02 7.86 -18.63
C HIS A 82 -16.45 7.35 -18.44
N GLN A 83 -17.38 8.00 -19.14
CA GLN A 83 -18.79 7.64 -19.14
C GLN A 83 -19.23 7.29 -20.56
N THR A 84 -19.82 6.11 -20.74
CA THR A 84 -20.39 5.67 -22.01
C THR A 84 -21.81 5.20 -21.82
N THR A 85 -22.76 5.76 -22.57
CA THR A 85 -24.16 5.32 -22.56
C THR A 85 -24.36 4.24 -23.61
N LEU A 86 -24.86 3.08 -23.21
CA LEU A 86 -25.14 1.93 -24.07
C LEU A 86 -26.63 1.61 -24.10
N LEU A 87 -27.18 1.43 -25.29
CA LEU A 87 -28.52 0.90 -25.52
C LEU A 87 -28.42 -0.44 -26.25
N GLY A 88 -29.03 -1.50 -25.72
CA GLY A 88 -29.00 -2.82 -26.37
C GLY A 88 -27.67 -3.57 -26.30
N ALA A 89 -26.79 -3.23 -25.35
CA ALA A 89 -25.55 -3.97 -25.11
C ALA A 89 -25.81 -5.41 -24.60
N PRO A 90 -24.91 -6.37 -24.89
CA PRO A 90 -25.09 -7.77 -24.50
C PRO A 90 -25.24 -7.95 -22.97
N PRO A 91 -26.24 -8.71 -22.48
CA PRO A 91 -26.41 -8.97 -21.05
C PRO A 91 -25.18 -9.62 -20.39
N SER A 92 -24.44 -10.44 -21.14
CA SER A 92 -23.20 -11.07 -20.67
C SER A 92 -22.10 -10.08 -20.30
N PHE A 93 -22.11 -8.87 -20.88
CA PHE A 93 -21.22 -7.78 -20.49
C PHE A 93 -21.82 -6.93 -19.35
N ILE A 94 -23.14 -6.70 -19.36
CA ILE A 94 -23.81 -5.81 -18.41
C ILE A 94 -23.94 -6.42 -17.02
N THR A 95 -24.47 -7.65 -16.93
CA THR A 95 -24.87 -8.26 -15.65
C THR A 95 -23.73 -8.38 -14.63
N PRO A 96 -22.49 -8.74 -14.99
CA PRO A 96 -21.39 -8.87 -14.02
C PRO A 96 -21.00 -7.56 -13.34
N HIS A 97 -21.26 -6.41 -13.97
CA HIS A 97 -20.80 -5.10 -13.54
C HIS A 97 -21.94 -4.16 -13.11
N LEU A 98 -23.17 -4.68 -13.07
CA LEU A 98 -24.35 -3.90 -12.71
C LEU A 98 -24.31 -3.53 -11.22
N LEU A 99 -24.26 -2.23 -10.93
CA LEU A 99 -24.24 -1.71 -9.57
C LEU A 99 -25.58 -1.98 -8.91
N SER A 100 -25.56 -2.81 -7.87
CA SER A 100 -26.77 -3.24 -7.17
C SER A 100 -27.14 -2.31 -6.02
N SER A 101 -26.19 -2.09 -5.10
CA SER A 101 -26.33 -1.22 -3.93
C SER A 101 -24.96 -0.75 -3.46
N PRO A 102 -24.87 0.38 -2.72
CA PRO A 102 -23.63 0.78 -2.06
C PRO A 102 -23.12 -0.32 -1.11
N THR A 103 -21.81 -0.42 -0.95
CA THR A 103 -21.21 -1.42 -0.06
C THR A 103 -21.33 -1.02 1.40
N PRO A 104 -21.16 -1.95 2.37
CA PRO A 104 -21.15 -1.61 3.80
C PRO A 104 -20.09 -0.58 4.19
N HIS A 105 -19.06 -0.38 3.36
CA HIS A 105 -18.01 0.61 3.58
C HIS A 105 -18.43 2.02 3.14
N LEU A 106 -19.34 2.11 2.17
CA LEU A 106 -19.84 3.37 1.61
C LEU A 106 -21.28 3.70 2.07
N SER A 107 -21.90 2.86 2.89
CA SER A 107 -23.27 3.05 3.40
C SER A 107 -23.30 3.58 4.85
N LEU A 108 -22.20 4.18 5.32
CA LEU A 108 -22.07 4.72 6.67
C LEU A 108 -22.52 6.19 6.71
N PRO A 109 -22.83 6.73 7.90
CA PRO A 109 -23.02 8.16 8.08
C PRO A 109 -21.81 8.98 7.57
N ALA A 110 -22.07 10.19 7.10
CA ALA A 110 -21.06 11.05 6.48
C ALA A 110 -19.90 11.39 7.43
N GLU A 111 -20.16 11.43 8.73
CA GLU A 111 -19.17 11.67 9.78
C GLU A 111 -18.28 10.47 10.08
N ASP A 112 -18.58 9.29 9.52
CA ASP A 112 -17.87 8.02 9.74
C ASP A 112 -17.08 7.56 8.50
N ILE A 113 -17.18 8.30 7.40
CA ILE A 113 -16.39 8.09 6.17
C ILE A 113 -15.39 9.23 6.03
N HIS A 114 -14.10 8.91 6.00
CA HIS A 114 -13.02 9.88 5.87
C HIS A 114 -12.21 9.61 4.61
N VAL A 115 -12.10 10.60 3.72
CA VAL A 115 -11.17 10.60 2.60
C VAL A 115 -9.93 11.39 3.02
N VAL A 116 -8.84 10.66 3.28
CA VAL A 116 -7.56 11.26 3.70
C VAL A 116 -6.65 11.42 2.49
N ILE A 117 -6.26 12.65 2.22
CA ILE A 117 -5.45 13.04 1.06
C ILE A 117 -4.08 13.49 1.54
N SER A 118 -3.08 12.65 1.31
CA SER A 118 -1.69 12.97 1.66
C SER A 118 -1.08 13.94 0.66
N SER A 119 -1.02 15.22 1.04
CA SER A 119 -0.57 16.35 0.21
C SER A 119 0.89 16.26 -0.20
N LYS A 120 1.72 15.54 0.56
CA LYS A 120 3.15 15.30 0.27
C LYS A 120 3.45 13.83 -0.08
N SER A 121 2.41 13.05 -0.42
CA SER A 121 2.59 11.67 -0.89
C SER A 121 3.57 11.61 -2.06
N GLY A 122 4.30 10.50 -2.19
CA GLY A 122 5.49 10.39 -3.05
C GLY A 122 5.32 10.87 -4.49
N THR A 123 4.13 10.74 -5.06
CA THR A 123 3.83 11.19 -6.44
C THR A 123 3.27 12.60 -6.54
N ALA A 124 2.84 13.23 -5.43
CA ALA A 124 2.09 14.49 -5.39
C ALA A 124 0.80 14.50 -6.27
N LYS A 125 0.31 13.32 -6.66
CA LYS A 125 -0.87 13.14 -7.54
C LYS A 125 -2.17 12.92 -6.77
N ALA A 126 -2.12 12.68 -5.46
CA ALA A 126 -3.28 12.27 -4.66
C ALA A 126 -4.45 13.29 -4.74
N ALA A 127 -4.17 14.59 -4.62
CA ALA A 127 -5.20 15.63 -4.69
C ALA A 127 -5.86 15.71 -6.08
N ALA A 128 -5.06 15.74 -7.14
CA ALA A 128 -5.57 15.77 -8.50
C ALA A 128 -6.39 14.51 -8.83
N PHE A 129 -5.96 13.34 -8.36
CA PHE A 129 -6.73 12.11 -8.50
C PHE A 129 -8.05 12.15 -7.73
N PHE A 130 -8.03 12.70 -6.51
CA PHE A 130 -9.24 12.87 -5.73
C PHE A 130 -10.28 13.71 -6.50
N GLU A 131 -9.87 14.87 -6.99
CA GLU A 131 -10.75 15.81 -7.69
C GLU A 131 -11.26 15.26 -9.04
N SER A 132 -10.36 14.69 -9.85
CA SER A 132 -10.68 14.32 -11.23
C SER A 132 -11.24 12.90 -11.40
N VAL A 133 -11.00 12.00 -10.45
CA VAL A 133 -11.37 10.59 -10.58
C VAL A 133 -12.16 10.08 -9.38
N LEU A 134 -11.60 10.17 -8.16
CA LEU A 134 -12.20 9.51 -7.00
C LEU A 134 -13.52 10.16 -6.58
N ALA A 135 -13.59 11.48 -6.43
CA ALA A 135 -14.83 12.14 -6.02
C ALA A 135 -15.98 11.90 -7.04
N PRO A 136 -15.75 12.02 -8.37
CA PRO A 136 -16.73 11.58 -9.36
C PRO A 136 -17.09 10.09 -9.26
N ALA A 137 -16.11 9.22 -9.02
CA ALA A 137 -16.35 7.79 -8.85
C ALA A 137 -17.19 7.50 -7.59
N LEU A 138 -16.90 8.14 -6.44
CA LEU A 138 -17.68 8.01 -5.21
C LEU A 138 -19.13 8.41 -5.44
N LYS A 139 -19.39 9.47 -6.21
CA LYS A 139 -20.75 9.89 -6.60
C LYS A 139 -21.47 8.80 -7.40
N VAL A 140 -20.78 8.14 -8.33
CA VAL A 140 -21.31 6.99 -9.09
C VAL A 140 -21.63 5.82 -8.14
N LEU A 141 -20.80 5.62 -7.11
CA LEU A 141 -20.97 4.58 -6.10
C LEU A 141 -21.99 4.92 -4.99
N GLY A 142 -22.66 6.08 -5.09
CA GLY A 142 -23.72 6.48 -4.18
C GLY A 142 -23.26 7.34 -2.99
N LEU A 143 -22.07 7.93 -3.05
CA LEU A 143 -21.56 8.91 -2.09
C LEU A 143 -21.39 10.29 -2.74
N GLY A 144 -22.34 11.19 -2.49
CA GLY A 144 -22.27 12.59 -2.85
C GLY A 144 -21.25 13.38 -2.03
N GLU A 145 -20.99 14.63 -2.45
CA GLU A 145 -19.93 15.49 -1.89
C GLU A 145 -20.05 15.78 -0.38
N ASN A 146 -21.24 15.65 0.20
CA ASN A 146 -21.50 15.88 1.63
C ASN A 146 -21.67 14.57 2.43
N GLU A 147 -21.42 13.42 1.82
CA GLU A 147 -21.62 12.10 2.43
C GLU A 147 -20.30 11.48 2.94
N TYR A 148 -19.25 12.29 3.05
CA TYR A 148 -17.95 11.93 3.64
C TYR A 148 -17.20 13.18 4.11
N GLN A 149 -16.22 12.99 4.99
CA GLN A 149 -15.28 14.02 5.43
C GLN A 149 -14.01 14.00 4.59
N VAL A 150 -13.53 15.15 4.13
CA VAL A 150 -12.24 15.26 3.45
C VAL A 150 -11.18 15.79 4.40
N VAL A 151 -10.06 15.08 4.51
CA VAL A 151 -8.93 15.45 5.37
C VAL A 151 -7.68 15.60 4.51
N HIS A 152 -7.24 16.84 4.30
CA HIS A 152 -5.96 17.14 3.66
C HIS A 152 -4.85 17.15 4.71
N THR A 153 -3.79 16.37 4.50
CA THR A 153 -2.64 16.41 5.41
C THR A 153 -1.91 17.74 5.28
N THR A 154 -1.64 18.41 6.39
CA THR A 154 -0.87 19.66 6.43
C THR A 154 0.47 19.47 7.12
N SER A 155 0.63 18.41 7.91
CA SER A 155 1.85 18.05 8.65
C SER A 155 2.03 16.53 8.73
N HIS A 156 3.08 16.06 9.42
CA HIS A 156 3.34 14.62 9.64
C HIS A 156 2.53 14.06 10.84
N GLU A 157 1.70 14.89 11.45
CA GLU A 157 0.85 14.55 12.59
C GLU A 157 -0.62 14.46 12.18
N THR A 158 -1.02 15.01 11.03
CA THR A 158 -2.46 15.14 10.68
C THR A 158 -3.20 13.80 10.71
N ILE A 159 -2.60 12.72 10.19
CA ILE A 159 -3.23 11.40 10.17
C ILE A 159 -3.24 10.80 11.58
N THR A 160 -2.15 10.96 12.34
CA THR A 160 -2.05 10.54 13.73
C THR A 160 -3.11 11.24 14.59
N GLU A 161 -3.27 12.55 14.46
CA GLU A 161 -4.29 13.33 15.19
C GLU A 161 -5.72 12.89 14.86
N LEU A 162 -6.01 12.63 13.58
CA LEU A 162 -7.29 12.06 13.15
C LEU A 162 -7.53 10.70 13.81
N ALA A 163 -6.49 9.85 13.82
CA ALA A 163 -6.55 8.53 14.38
C ALA A 163 -6.76 8.55 15.91
N GLU A 164 -5.95 9.31 16.64
CA GLU A 164 -5.97 9.37 18.10
C GLU A 164 -7.23 10.04 18.67
N GLY A 165 -7.74 11.05 17.97
CA GLY A 165 -8.98 11.73 18.33
C GLY A 165 -10.20 10.97 17.79
N THR A 166 -10.61 11.33 16.59
CA THR A 166 -11.91 10.93 16.03
C THR A 166 -12.04 9.42 15.84
N LEU A 167 -11.05 8.76 15.23
CA LEU A 167 -11.18 7.33 14.89
C LEU A 167 -11.14 6.46 16.14
N ARG A 168 -10.14 6.65 17.00
CA ARG A 168 -9.98 5.86 18.23
C ARG A 168 -11.19 5.98 19.15
N GLU A 169 -11.73 7.19 19.35
CA GLU A 169 -12.89 7.41 20.22
C GLU A 169 -14.17 6.73 19.69
N LYS A 170 -14.42 6.82 18.38
CA LYS A 170 -15.59 6.21 17.74
C LYS A 170 -15.46 4.68 17.71
N ALA A 171 -14.29 4.17 17.36
CA ALA A 171 -13.97 2.76 17.39
C ALA A 171 -14.21 2.14 18.77
N ALA A 172 -13.76 2.79 19.85
CA ALA A 172 -13.99 2.33 21.23
C ALA A 172 -15.47 2.24 21.63
N LYS A 173 -16.32 3.10 21.03
CA LYS A 173 -17.79 3.11 21.20
C LYS A 173 -18.50 2.11 20.27
N GLY A 174 -17.76 1.32 19.49
CA GLY A 174 -18.30 0.33 18.56
C GLY A 174 -18.83 0.90 17.26
N VAL A 175 -18.52 2.16 16.95
CA VAL A 175 -18.94 2.81 15.71
C VAL A 175 -18.06 2.31 14.57
N ARG A 176 -18.70 1.83 13.49
CA ARG A 176 -18.02 1.41 12.27
C ARG A 176 -17.60 2.64 11.47
N GLN A 177 -16.39 2.62 10.95
CA GLN A 177 -15.80 3.75 10.22
C GLN A 177 -15.04 3.26 8.98
N THR A 178 -15.00 4.07 7.94
CA THR A 178 -14.23 3.82 6.71
C THR A 178 -13.26 4.96 6.48
N VAL A 179 -11.99 4.62 6.24
CA VAL A 179 -10.95 5.57 5.84
C VAL A 179 -10.49 5.23 4.42
N ILE A 180 -10.79 6.10 3.46
CA ILE A 180 -10.27 6.03 2.10
C ILE A 180 -8.95 6.80 2.09
N LEU A 181 -7.83 6.07 2.12
CA LEU A 181 -6.50 6.62 2.35
C LEU A 181 -5.73 6.76 1.03
N LEU A 182 -5.57 7.99 0.55
CA LEU A 182 -4.74 8.34 -0.60
C LEU A 182 -3.35 8.73 -0.08
N SER A 183 -2.54 7.72 0.21
CA SER A 183 -1.22 7.88 0.81
C SER A 183 -0.28 6.73 0.42
N GLY A 184 0.93 6.76 0.95
CA GLY A 184 1.83 5.60 0.94
C GLY A 184 1.75 4.80 2.24
N ASP A 185 2.70 3.87 2.39
CA ASP A 185 2.86 3.06 3.60
C ASP A 185 2.96 3.91 4.88
N GLY A 186 3.63 5.07 4.84
CA GLY A 186 3.73 5.99 5.99
C GLY A 186 2.37 6.44 6.54
N GLY A 187 1.37 6.69 5.68
CA GLY A 187 0.02 7.04 6.13
C GLY A 187 -0.69 5.89 6.84
N VAL A 188 -0.39 4.65 6.46
CA VAL A 188 -0.91 3.46 7.14
C VAL A 188 -0.29 3.33 8.53
N VAL A 189 1.01 3.61 8.65
CA VAL A 189 1.75 3.55 9.92
C VAL A 189 1.29 4.63 10.89
N GLU A 190 1.04 5.84 10.41
CA GLU A 190 0.46 6.94 11.20
C GLU A 190 -0.93 6.57 11.73
N LEU A 191 -1.81 6.01 10.88
CA LEU A 191 -3.11 5.48 11.32
C LEU A 191 -2.95 4.37 12.37
N LEU A 192 -2.08 3.39 12.10
CA LEU A 192 -1.86 2.26 12.98
C LEU A 192 -1.42 2.72 14.37
N ASN A 193 -0.36 3.51 14.45
CA ASN A 193 0.18 3.97 15.74
C ASN A 193 -0.77 4.95 16.44
N GLY A 194 -1.54 5.75 15.69
CA GLY A 194 -2.62 6.57 16.24
C GLY A 194 -3.83 5.77 16.74
N LEU A 195 -3.95 4.48 16.43
CA LEU A 195 -5.01 3.60 16.97
C LEU A 195 -4.50 2.66 18.06
N VAL A 196 -3.24 2.25 17.97
CA VAL A 196 -2.55 1.47 19.01
C VAL A 196 -2.47 2.32 20.28
N GLY A 197 -3.07 1.82 21.37
CA GLY A 197 -3.31 2.58 22.59
C GLY A 197 -4.79 2.72 22.95
N ALA A 198 -5.70 2.36 22.02
CA ALA A 198 -7.09 2.11 22.37
C ALA A 198 -7.19 0.95 23.39
N GLU A 199 -8.02 1.10 24.42
CA GLU A 199 -8.49 -0.07 25.17
C GLU A 199 -9.36 -0.91 24.23
N VAL A 200 -8.79 -1.95 23.64
CA VAL A 200 -9.51 -2.92 22.82
C VAL A 200 -10.44 -3.71 23.74
N SER A 201 -11.63 -3.19 23.93
CA SER A 201 -12.72 -3.83 24.67
C SER A 201 -13.54 -4.71 23.73
N SER A 202 -14.48 -5.49 24.28
CA SER A 202 -15.45 -6.24 23.48
C SER A 202 -16.35 -5.34 22.61
N THR A 203 -16.38 -4.03 22.86
CA THR A 203 -17.15 -3.06 22.08
C THR A 203 -16.33 -2.38 20.99
N TYR A 204 -15.02 -2.65 20.90
CA TYR A 204 -14.17 -2.00 19.90
C TYR A 204 -14.51 -2.47 18.48
N THR A 205 -14.85 -1.53 17.60
CA THR A 205 -15.02 -1.78 16.17
C THR A 205 -13.84 -1.19 15.41
N ARG A 206 -13.04 -2.04 14.75
CA ARG A 206 -11.90 -1.60 13.94
C ARG A 206 -12.36 -0.68 12.79
N PRO A 207 -11.76 0.51 12.63
CA PRO A 207 -11.90 1.27 11.39
C PRO A 207 -11.41 0.42 10.21
N ALA A 208 -12.08 0.51 9.06
CA ALA A 208 -11.67 -0.16 7.83
C ALA A 208 -10.95 0.82 6.91
N ILE A 209 -9.80 0.45 6.35
CA ILE A 209 -9.06 1.27 5.39
C ILE A 209 -9.20 0.74 3.96
N ALA A 210 -9.49 1.63 3.03
CA ALA A 210 -9.34 1.39 1.60
C ALA A 210 -8.10 2.16 1.12
N LEU A 211 -7.05 1.42 0.71
CA LEU A 211 -5.74 1.99 0.44
C LEU A 211 -5.56 2.33 -1.05
N PHE A 212 -5.21 3.57 -1.33
CA PHE A 212 -4.85 4.06 -2.66
C PHE A 212 -3.36 4.36 -2.73
N PRO A 213 -2.59 3.68 -3.60
CA PRO A 213 -1.12 3.63 -3.53
C PRO A 213 -0.45 4.88 -4.12
N PHE A 214 -0.39 5.97 -3.34
CA PHE A 214 0.24 7.24 -3.76
C PHE A 214 1.65 7.45 -3.21
N GLY A 215 2.21 6.48 -2.47
CA GLY A 215 3.61 6.47 -2.03
C GLY A 215 4.59 5.97 -3.10
N THR A 216 5.88 5.93 -2.75
CA THR A 216 6.95 5.37 -3.59
C THR A 216 6.88 3.83 -3.65
N GLY A 217 6.93 3.17 -2.49
CA GLY A 217 6.97 1.71 -2.40
C GLY A 217 5.59 1.06 -2.47
N ASN A 218 4.65 1.52 -1.64
CA ASN A 218 3.31 0.96 -1.47
C ASN A 218 3.36 -0.56 -1.20
N ALA A 219 4.27 -0.95 -0.31
CA ALA A 219 4.57 -2.31 0.07
C ALA A 219 3.30 -3.07 0.49
N LEU A 220 2.48 -2.45 1.34
CA LEU A 220 1.24 -3.08 1.80
C LEU A 220 0.27 -3.31 0.65
N PHE A 221 0.04 -2.29 -0.19
CA PHE A 221 -0.88 -2.37 -1.33
C PHE A 221 -0.47 -3.49 -2.31
N HIS A 222 0.80 -3.51 -2.72
CA HIS A 222 1.29 -4.50 -3.68
C HIS A 222 1.32 -5.92 -3.12
N SER A 223 1.43 -6.06 -1.80
CA SER A 223 1.39 -7.36 -1.14
C SER A 223 -0.03 -7.88 -0.98
N THR A 224 -1.00 -7.02 -0.68
CA THR A 224 -2.39 -7.43 -0.49
C THR A 224 -3.14 -7.64 -1.81
N HIS A 225 -2.75 -6.93 -2.87
CA HIS A 225 -3.35 -7.03 -4.21
C HIS A 225 -2.48 -7.85 -5.18
N ARG A 226 -1.68 -8.79 -4.66
CA ARG A 226 -0.82 -9.66 -5.47
C ARG A 226 -1.68 -10.64 -6.27
N LEU A 227 -1.94 -10.34 -7.54
CA LEU A 227 -2.71 -11.21 -8.44
C LEU A 227 -1.81 -12.12 -9.30
N PRO A 228 -2.30 -13.32 -9.69
CA PRO A 228 -1.59 -14.23 -10.61
C PRO A 228 -1.49 -13.71 -12.06
N THR A 229 -2.35 -12.78 -12.47
CA THR A 229 -2.45 -12.27 -13.85
C THR A 229 -1.91 -10.83 -13.99
N PRO A 230 -1.30 -10.49 -15.14
CA PRO A 230 -0.65 -9.19 -15.37
C PRO A 230 -1.63 -8.02 -15.19
N PRO A 231 -1.16 -6.86 -14.70
CA PRO A 231 -1.95 -6.06 -13.78
C PRO A 231 -2.91 -5.09 -14.49
N LEU A 232 -4.13 -5.03 -13.96
CA LEU A 232 -4.96 -3.83 -13.88
C LEU A 232 -4.12 -2.66 -13.33
N SER A 233 -4.50 -1.41 -13.65
CA SER A 233 -3.89 -0.25 -12.99
C SER A 233 -4.03 -0.38 -11.45
N PRO A 234 -2.98 -0.12 -10.64
CA PRO A 234 -3.11 -0.10 -9.18
C PRO A 234 -4.26 0.78 -8.67
N LEU A 235 -4.54 1.89 -9.36
CA LEU A 235 -5.64 2.79 -9.02
C LEU A 235 -7.01 2.20 -9.38
N HIS A 236 -7.10 1.41 -10.45
CA HIS A 236 -8.32 0.67 -10.77
C HIS A 236 -8.61 -0.35 -9.67
N HIS A 237 -7.60 -1.14 -9.25
CA HIS A 237 -7.76 -2.05 -8.11
C HIS A 237 -8.21 -1.35 -6.84
N ALA A 238 -7.56 -0.24 -6.47
CA ALA A 238 -7.96 0.52 -5.29
C ALA A 238 -9.42 1.00 -5.35
N LEU A 239 -9.91 1.41 -6.54
CA LEU A 239 -11.30 1.78 -6.75
C LEU A 239 -12.26 0.59 -6.64
N THR A 240 -11.96 -0.53 -7.28
CA THR A 240 -12.82 -1.73 -7.22
C THR A 240 -12.83 -2.37 -5.84
N THR A 241 -11.78 -2.19 -5.04
CA THR A 241 -11.73 -2.63 -3.65
C THR A 241 -12.83 -1.98 -2.81
N LEU A 242 -13.28 -0.75 -3.12
CA LEU A 242 -14.43 -0.12 -2.45
C LEU A 242 -15.75 -0.88 -2.68
N LEU A 243 -15.82 -1.69 -3.73
CA LEU A 243 -16.97 -2.53 -4.07
C LEU A 243 -17.00 -3.86 -3.31
N LEU A 244 -15.95 -4.18 -2.56
CA LEU A 244 -15.90 -5.40 -1.77
C LEU A 244 -16.83 -5.29 -0.54
N PRO A 245 -17.57 -6.36 -0.20
CA PRO A 245 -18.53 -6.32 0.90
C PRO A 245 -17.89 -6.39 2.28
N THR A 246 -16.64 -6.83 2.36
CA THR A 246 -15.96 -7.17 3.61
C THR A 246 -14.63 -6.48 3.75
N SER A 247 -14.18 -6.33 4.99
CA SER A 247 -12.81 -5.99 5.35
C SER A 247 -12.20 -7.15 6.16
N ARG A 248 -10.88 -7.16 6.28
CA ARG A 248 -10.15 -8.16 7.08
C ARG A 248 -9.24 -7.46 8.08
N PRO A 249 -9.02 -8.03 9.27
CA PRO A 249 -8.05 -7.49 10.22
C PRO A 249 -6.67 -7.36 9.57
N LEU A 250 -6.02 -6.21 9.77
CA LEU A 250 -4.66 -5.96 9.30
C LEU A 250 -3.67 -6.52 10.32
N PRO A 251 -2.91 -7.59 9.99
CA PRO A 251 -1.88 -8.11 10.87
C PRO A 251 -0.80 -7.06 11.07
N HIS A 252 -0.32 -6.95 12.30
CA HIS A 252 0.76 -6.04 12.63
C HIS A 252 1.65 -6.64 13.72
N PHE A 253 2.84 -6.09 13.88
CA PHE A 253 3.82 -6.44 14.88
C PHE A 253 4.10 -5.23 15.79
N ARG A 254 4.62 -5.55 16.97
CA ARG A 254 5.19 -4.59 17.90
C ARG A 254 6.71 -4.69 17.84
N ALA A 255 7.37 -3.56 17.64
CA ALA A 255 8.80 -3.38 17.81
C ALA A 255 9.05 -2.69 19.15
N SER A 256 9.60 -3.42 20.12
CA SER A 256 10.01 -2.89 21.42
C SER A 256 11.51 -2.70 21.46
N PHE A 257 11.97 -1.68 22.19
CA PHE A 257 13.36 -1.28 22.28
C PHE A 257 13.83 -1.19 23.73
N SER A 258 15.12 -1.35 23.98
CA SER A 258 15.70 -1.07 25.30
C SER A 258 15.64 0.42 25.67
N SER A 259 15.98 1.26 24.70
CA SER A 259 15.98 2.72 24.74
C SER A 259 16.23 3.20 23.32
N ALA A 260 15.34 4.03 22.77
CA ALA A 260 15.46 4.48 21.40
C ALA A 260 14.74 5.81 21.14
N SER A 261 15.22 6.53 20.12
CA SER A 261 14.61 7.76 19.63
C SER A 261 14.15 7.60 18.19
N LEU A 262 12.94 8.08 17.88
CA LEU A 262 12.50 8.33 16.52
C LEU A 262 13.32 9.48 15.94
N LEU A 263 13.88 9.26 14.76
CA LEU A 263 14.61 10.26 14.00
C LEU A 263 13.67 10.91 12.98
N THR A 264 13.49 12.22 13.09
CA THR A 264 12.71 13.04 12.16
C THR A 264 13.56 14.21 11.64
N ASN A 265 13.01 14.95 10.68
CA ASN A 265 13.69 16.12 10.09
C ASN A 265 15.09 15.76 9.57
N GLU A 266 15.16 14.74 8.70
CA GLU A 266 16.42 14.25 8.10
C GLU A 266 17.44 13.76 9.15
N GLY A 267 16.94 13.22 10.27
CA GLY A 267 17.77 12.72 11.37
C GLY A 267 18.28 13.80 12.33
N ARG A 268 17.93 15.07 12.13
CA ARG A 268 18.36 16.19 12.99
C ARG A 268 17.60 16.24 14.30
N THR A 269 16.37 15.74 14.32
CA THR A 269 15.53 15.70 15.51
C THR A 269 15.43 14.27 16.00
N ALA A 270 15.80 14.04 17.27
CA ALA A 270 15.67 12.75 17.93
C ALA A 270 14.66 12.87 19.08
N THR A 271 13.50 12.24 18.92
CA THR A 271 12.42 12.24 19.91
C THR A 271 12.34 10.86 20.56
N PRO A 272 12.46 10.74 21.90
CA PRO A 272 12.31 9.45 22.57
C PRO A 272 10.98 8.77 22.22
N LEU A 273 11.01 7.46 21.97
CA LEU A 273 9.79 6.71 21.68
C LEU A 273 8.92 6.56 22.94
N PRO A 274 7.60 6.81 22.87
CA PRO A 274 6.68 6.46 23.94
C PRO A 274 6.78 4.97 24.28
N ASN A 275 6.97 4.65 25.57
CA ASN A 275 7.17 3.28 26.08
C ASN A 275 8.33 2.50 25.45
N ASN A 276 9.20 3.14 24.65
CA ASN A 276 10.17 2.47 23.78
C ASN A 276 9.51 1.44 22.83
N GLU A 277 8.33 1.76 22.31
CA GLU A 277 7.60 0.87 21.40
C GLU A 277 7.13 1.60 20.15
N LEU A 278 7.01 0.84 19.06
CA LEU A 278 6.42 1.27 17.80
C LEU A 278 5.72 0.08 17.16
N HIS A 279 4.57 0.30 16.52
CA HIS A 279 3.86 -0.75 15.80
C HIS A 279 4.07 -0.59 14.29
N GLY A 280 4.19 -1.73 13.59
CA GLY A 280 4.31 -1.77 12.14
C GLY A 280 3.54 -2.95 11.56
N CYS A 281 3.09 -2.83 10.31
CA CYS A 281 2.39 -3.87 9.57
C CYS A 281 3.14 -4.31 8.31
N ILE A 282 4.34 -3.78 8.05
CA ILE A 282 5.09 -4.04 6.82
C ILE A 282 6.44 -4.69 7.12
N VAL A 283 7.37 -3.95 7.72
CA VAL A 283 8.77 -4.32 7.85
C VAL A 283 9.44 -3.70 9.08
N ALA A 284 10.23 -4.50 9.80
CA ALA A 284 11.22 -4.01 10.77
C ALA A 284 12.60 -4.52 10.36
N SER A 285 13.58 -3.62 10.24
CA SER A 285 14.85 -3.94 9.59
C SER A 285 16.06 -3.26 10.22
N TYR A 286 17.20 -3.92 10.09
CA TYR A 286 18.51 -3.44 10.50
C TYR A 286 19.56 -3.81 9.46
N GLY A 287 20.51 -2.91 9.21
CA GLY A 287 21.61 -3.11 8.28
C GLY A 287 21.47 -2.23 7.03
N PHE A 288 21.78 -2.81 5.88
CA PHE A 288 21.77 -2.13 4.60
C PHE A 288 20.42 -1.47 4.30
N HIS A 289 19.30 -2.16 4.52
CA HIS A 289 17.96 -1.58 4.28
C HIS A 289 17.68 -0.35 5.16
N SER A 290 17.88 -0.43 6.47
CA SER A 290 17.59 0.70 7.36
C SER A 290 18.51 1.90 7.10
N THR A 291 19.76 1.64 6.74
CA THR A 291 20.72 2.69 6.36
C THR A 291 20.35 3.33 5.03
N LEU A 292 19.97 2.52 4.04
CA LEU A 292 19.48 2.97 2.75
C LEU A 292 18.28 3.89 2.90
N VAL A 293 17.26 3.47 3.66
CA VAL A 293 16.06 4.29 3.89
C VAL A 293 16.44 5.60 4.60
N ALA A 294 17.24 5.53 5.66
CA ALA A 294 17.62 6.71 6.43
C ALA A 294 18.49 7.71 5.65
N ASP A 295 19.50 7.24 4.91
CA ASP A 295 20.41 8.10 4.16
C ASP A 295 19.75 8.65 2.89
N SER A 296 18.70 8.00 2.38
CA SER A 296 17.92 8.50 1.25
C SER A 296 16.94 9.62 1.62
N ASP A 297 16.69 9.84 2.91
CA ASP A 297 15.65 10.73 3.39
C ASP A 297 16.17 12.13 3.73
N THR A 298 16.94 12.73 2.82
CA THR A 298 17.40 14.13 2.91
C THR A 298 16.61 15.04 1.98
N ALA A 299 16.56 16.35 2.26
CA ALA A 299 15.90 17.31 1.37
C ALA A 299 16.49 17.26 -0.05
N GLU A 300 17.81 17.17 -0.16
CA GLU A 300 18.54 17.13 -1.44
C GLU A 300 18.18 15.87 -2.24
N LEU A 301 18.10 14.71 -1.57
CA LEU A 301 17.83 13.44 -2.24
C LEU A 301 16.35 13.25 -2.59
N ARG A 302 15.44 13.84 -1.82
CA ARG A 302 13.99 13.79 -2.11
C ARG A 302 13.63 14.41 -3.47
N GLU A 303 14.43 15.36 -3.98
CA GLU A 303 14.24 15.95 -5.32
C GLU A 303 14.35 14.89 -6.44
N PHE A 304 15.06 13.79 -6.20
CA PHE A 304 15.24 12.71 -7.17
C PHE A 304 14.10 11.67 -7.15
N GLY A 305 13.05 11.89 -6.34
CA GLY A 305 11.92 10.96 -6.22
C GLY A 305 12.39 9.57 -5.80
N ASP A 306 11.98 8.53 -6.52
CA ASP A 306 12.33 7.15 -6.21
C ASP A 306 13.80 6.81 -6.53
N LYS A 307 14.46 7.61 -7.38
CA LYS A 307 15.87 7.37 -7.76
C LYS A 307 16.84 7.58 -6.60
N ARG A 308 16.41 8.26 -5.54
CA ARG A 308 17.21 8.51 -4.33
C ARG A 308 17.72 7.23 -3.68
N PHE A 309 16.91 6.19 -3.66
CA PHE A 309 17.33 4.89 -3.11
C PHE A 309 18.44 4.27 -3.97
N GLY A 310 18.37 4.40 -5.30
CA GLY A 310 19.43 3.93 -6.19
C GLY A 310 20.76 4.65 -5.98
N ILE A 311 20.73 5.98 -5.77
CA ILE A 311 21.92 6.79 -5.50
C ILE A 311 22.62 6.33 -4.21
N VAL A 312 21.86 6.26 -3.11
CA VAL A 312 22.41 5.84 -1.81
C VAL A 312 22.84 4.38 -1.82
N ALA A 313 22.09 3.50 -2.51
CA ALA A 313 22.49 2.11 -2.66
C ALA A 313 23.87 1.98 -3.34
N GLN A 314 24.15 2.78 -4.38
CA GLN A 314 25.44 2.74 -5.06
C GLN A 314 26.60 3.11 -4.11
N GLU A 315 26.42 4.14 -3.27
CA GLU A 315 27.40 4.53 -2.27
C GLU A 315 27.64 3.42 -1.22
N LEU A 316 26.56 2.92 -0.63
CA LEU A 316 26.61 1.87 0.40
C LEU A 316 27.19 0.55 -0.13
N LEU A 317 26.95 0.21 -1.40
CA LEU A 317 27.51 -0.99 -2.03
C LEU A 317 28.98 -0.81 -2.44
N GLY A 318 29.44 0.42 -2.68
CA GLY A 318 30.84 0.70 -2.96
C GLY A 318 31.76 0.46 -1.76
N ALA A 319 31.25 0.74 -0.55
CA ALA A 319 31.94 0.49 0.72
C ALA A 319 30.98 -0.16 1.74
N PRO A 320 30.66 -1.46 1.58
CA PRO A 320 29.64 -2.13 2.38
C PRO A 320 30.03 -2.21 3.85
N HIS A 321 29.18 -1.67 4.72
CA HIS A 321 29.33 -1.82 6.17
C HIS A 321 28.85 -3.21 6.62
N ARG A 322 29.62 -3.83 7.51
CA ARG A 322 29.27 -5.10 8.14
C ARG A 322 28.80 -4.85 9.57
N TYR A 323 27.49 -4.81 9.74
CA TYR A 323 26.80 -4.42 10.97
C TYR A 323 27.01 -5.48 12.04
N LYS A 324 27.52 -5.06 13.21
CA LYS A 324 27.72 -5.97 14.35
C LYS A 324 26.44 -6.10 15.16
N ALA A 325 25.88 -7.30 15.20
CA ALA A 325 24.69 -7.60 15.99
C ALA A 325 24.65 -9.08 16.40
N GLY A 326 24.04 -9.33 17.56
CA GLY A 326 23.55 -10.66 17.93
C GLY A 326 22.13 -10.84 17.43
N LEU A 327 21.86 -11.95 16.74
CA LEU A 327 20.55 -12.25 16.18
C LEU A 327 19.96 -13.48 16.85
N THR A 328 18.78 -13.31 17.45
CA THR A 328 18.03 -14.39 18.10
C THR A 328 16.65 -14.51 17.50
N ILE A 329 16.28 -15.74 17.11
CA ILE A 329 15.02 -16.06 16.46
C ILE A 329 14.24 -17.02 17.35
N THR A 330 12.98 -16.72 17.62
CA THR A 330 12.05 -17.66 18.26
C THR A 330 11.07 -18.19 17.24
N SER A 331 10.96 -19.51 17.14
CA SER A 331 10.00 -20.20 16.29
C SER A 331 9.45 -21.42 17.01
N ARG A 332 8.13 -21.60 17.02
CA ARG A 332 7.44 -22.70 17.71
C ARG A 332 7.82 -22.78 19.19
N GLY A 333 7.92 -21.62 19.85
CA GLY A 333 8.35 -21.49 21.25
C GLY A 333 9.81 -21.86 21.54
N LYS A 334 10.64 -22.11 20.51
CA LYS A 334 12.06 -22.42 20.67
C LYS A 334 12.92 -21.25 20.21
N GLU A 335 13.79 -20.81 21.10
CA GLU A 335 14.77 -19.76 20.84
C GLU A 335 16.04 -20.37 20.21
N ARG A 336 16.55 -19.72 19.16
CA ARG A 336 17.78 -20.08 18.48
C ARG A 336 18.60 -18.83 18.20
N VAL A 337 19.84 -18.84 18.65
CA VAL A 337 20.83 -17.82 18.28
C VAL A 337 21.38 -18.16 16.90
N VAL A 338 21.40 -17.19 16.00
CA VAL A 338 22.06 -17.35 14.71
C VAL A 338 23.57 -17.21 14.93
N GLU A 339 24.33 -18.24 14.56
CA GLU A 339 25.79 -18.32 14.76
C GLU A 339 26.57 -17.40 13.81
N ARG A 340 26.39 -16.08 13.95
CA ARG A 340 27.17 -15.04 13.29
C ARG A 340 27.11 -13.74 14.10
N GLU A 341 28.20 -12.98 14.10
CA GLU A 341 28.29 -11.70 14.81
C GLU A 341 28.09 -10.47 13.91
N ARG A 342 28.08 -10.69 12.59
CA ARG A 342 28.00 -9.63 11.58
C ARG A 342 26.92 -9.95 10.57
N HIS A 343 26.30 -8.88 10.08
CA HIS A 343 25.20 -8.93 9.12
C HIS A 343 25.37 -7.80 8.12
N ALA A 344 24.97 -8.05 6.88
CA ALA A 344 24.72 -6.99 5.90
C ALA A 344 23.24 -6.58 5.96
N TYR A 345 22.36 -7.52 6.30
CA TYR A 345 20.92 -7.34 6.19
C TYR A 345 20.19 -8.22 7.22
N ILE A 346 19.28 -7.61 7.98
CA ILE A 346 18.29 -8.30 8.82
C ILE A 346 16.95 -7.61 8.59
N LEU A 347 15.94 -8.36 8.18
CA LEU A 347 14.63 -7.83 7.87
C LEU A 347 13.54 -8.80 8.34
N CYS A 348 12.63 -8.30 9.15
CA CYS A 348 11.40 -8.95 9.55
C CYS A 348 10.23 -8.35 8.76
N THR A 349 9.32 -9.15 8.25
CA THR A 349 8.18 -8.63 7.47
C THR A 349 6.91 -9.46 7.60
N LEU A 350 5.77 -8.79 7.45
CA LEU A 350 4.43 -9.37 7.30
C LEU A 350 3.91 -9.30 5.86
N VAL A 351 4.70 -8.73 4.93
CA VAL A 351 4.29 -8.49 3.55
C VAL A 351 5.19 -9.25 2.57
N SER A 352 4.72 -9.50 1.34
CA SER A 352 5.51 -10.21 0.33
C SER A 352 6.43 -9.29 -0.45
N ASN A 353 6.03 -8.03 -0.61
CA ASN A 353 6.63 -7.05 -1.51
C ASN A 353 6.92 -5.75 -0.76
N LEU A 354 8.09 -5.14 -0.99
CA LEU A 354 8.38 -3.77 -0.52
C LEU A 354 8.10 -2.72 -1.60
N GLU A 355 7.98 -3.16 -2.85
CA GLU A 355 7.46 -2.40 -3.98
C GLU A 355 6.92 -3.39 -5.02
N LYS A 356 6.29 -2.87 -6.08
CA LYS A 356 5.58 -3.67 -7.10
C LYS A 356 6.37 -4.89 -7.60
N THR A 357 7.68 -4.74 -7.86
CA THR A 357 8.52 -5.80 -8.44
C THR A 357 9.51 -6.42 -7.45
N PHE A 358 9.68 -5.82 -6.27
CA PHE A 358 10.63 -6.29 -5.25
C PHE A 358 9.95 -7.25 -4.27
N THR A 359 10.06 -8.55 -4.55
CA THR A 359 9.45 -9.61 -3.73
C THR A 359 10.44 -10.04 -2.64
N ILE A 360 10.36 -9.43 -1.46
CA ILE A 360 11.28 -9.72 -0.34
C ILE A 360 10.96 -11.04 0.37
N SER A 361 9.68 -11.42 0.43
CA SER A 361 9.20 -12.61 1.14
C SER A 361 8.24 -13.41 0.24
N PRO A 362 8.77 -14.29 -0.63
CA PRO A 362 7.97 -14.94 -1.66
C PRO A 362 6.92 -15.93 -1.12
N ALA A 363 7.13 -16.49 0.09
CA ALA A 363 6.18 -17.41 0.72
C ALA A 363 5.06 -16.69 1.49
N THR A 364 5.14 -15.35 1.65
CA THR A 364 4.05 -14.58 2.26
C THR A 364 2.86 -14.53 1.31
N THR A 365 1.68 -14.84 1.86
CA THR A 365 0.39 -14.63 1.17
C THR A 365 -0.38 -13.50 1.86
N PRO A 366 -1.32 -12.82 1.16
CA PRO A 366 -2.03 -11.67 1.70
C PRO A 366 -2.69 -11.94 3.06
N LEU A 367 -2.27 -11.19 4.07
CA LEU A 367 -2.82 -11.22 5.43
C LEU A 367 -2.77 -12.62 6.08
N ASP A 368 -1.71 -13.39 5.83
CA ASP A 368 -1.53 -14.74 6.38
C ASP A 368 -1.15 -14.77 7.87
N GLU A 369 -0.90 -13.60 8.47
CA GLU A 369 -0.46 -13.44 9.86
C GLU A 369 0.87 -14.16 10.17
N VAL A 370 1.70 -14.44 9.16
CA VAL A 370 2.98 -15.12 9.33
C VAL A 370 4.13 -14.14 9.18
N MET A 371 4.82 -13.88 10.28
CA MET A 371 6.01 -13.03 10.31
C MET A 371 7.23 -13.83 9.84
N ARG A 372 7.99 -13.27 8.90
CA ARG A 372 9.15 -13.95 8.30
C ARG A 372 10.38 -13.07 8.38
N VAL A 373 11.54 -13.69 8.58
CA VAL A 373 12.84 -13.01 8.65
C VAL A 373 13.70 -13.40 7.45
N VAL A 374 14.25 -12.39 6.78
CA VAL A 374 15.34 -12.52 5.80
C VAL A 374 16.59 -11.96 6.44
N HIS A 375 17.67 -12.74 6.49
CA HIS A 375 18.94 -12.25 7.01
C HIS A 375 20.16 -12.83 6.28
N PHE A 376 21.18 -12.02 6.08
CA PHE A 376 22.46 -12.49 5.55
C PHE A 376 23.62 -11.60 5.99
N ASP A 377 24.83 -12.15 5.91
CA ASP A 377 26.07 -11.39 6.00
C ASP A 377 26.69 -11.32 4.60
N SER A 378 27.41 -10.24 4.29
CA SER A 378 28.18 -10.12 3.06
C SER A 378 29.35 -9.18 3.30
N GLY A 379 30.51 -9.53 2.74
CA GLY A 379 31.68 -8.67 2.73
C GLY A 379 31.81 -7.79 1.49
N SER A 380 30.97 -7.98 0.47
CA SER A 380 31.09 -7.31 -0.83
C SER A 380 29.75 -6.72 -1.30
N GLY A 381 29.83 -5.57 -1.98
CA GLY A 381 28.67 -4.95 -2.61
C GLY A 381 28.07 -5.81 -3.73
N GLU A 382 28.91 -6.56 -4.44
CA GLU A 382 28.48 -7.47 -5.51
C GLU A 382 27.57 -8.58 -4.98
N GLU A 383 27.91 -9.22 -3.87
CA GLU A 383 27.05 -10.24 -3.26
C GLU A 383 25.74 -9.65 -2.73
N ILE A 384 25.78 -8.47 -2.09
CA ILE A 384 24.55 -7.79 -1.62
C ILE A 384 23.65 -7.51 -2.83
N MET A 385 24.21 -6.95 -3.91
CA MET A 385 23.48 -6.67 -5.15
C MET A 385 22.91 -7.94 -5.79
N GLY A 386 23.67 -9.04 -5.80
CA GLY A 386 23.22 -10.33 -6.31
C GLY A 386 22.05 -10.91 -5.51
N VAL A 387 22.04 -10.72 -4.18
CA VAL A 387 20.88 -11.08 -3.33
C VAL A 387 19.69 -10.17 -3.66
N MET A 388 19.87 -8.84 -3.73
CA MET A 388 18.78 -7.91 -4.04
C MET A 388 18.18 -8.13 -5.45
N ALA A 389 18.99 -8.45 -6.45
CA ALA A 389 18.54 -8.80 -7.80
C ALA A 389 17.66 -10.07 -7.81
N GLY A 390 17.93 -11.01 -6.89
CA GLY A 390 17.08 -12.18 -6.68
C GLY A 390 15.68 -11.80 -6.17
N ALA A 391 15.55 -10.77 -5.34
CA ALA A 391 14.25 -10.27 -4.86
C ALA A 391 13.41 -9.67 -6.00
N TYR A 392 14.04 -8.92 -6.91
CA TYR A 392 13.42 -8.45 -8.16
C TYR A 392 13.04 -9.59 -9.12
N SER A 393 13.74 -10.72 -9.04
CA SER A 393 13.50 -11.89 -9.88
C SER A 393 12.42 -12.81 -9.30
N GLY A 394 11.37 -12.23 -8.70
CA GLY A 394 10.26 -12.96 -8.09
C GLY A 394 10.62 -13.64 -6.76
N GLY A 395 11.56 -13.07 -5.99
CA GLY A 395 11.93 -13.58 -4.68
C GLY A 395 12.89 -14.78 -4.70
N LYS A 396 13.65 -14.97 -5.78
CA LYS A 396 14.62 -16.09 -5.90
C LYS A 396 15.79 -16.00 -4.90
N HIS A 397 15.99 -14.85 -4.26
CA HIS A 397 17.08 -14.62 -3.30
C HIS A 397 17.02 -15.52 -2.07
N VAL A 398 15.84 -15.99 -1.68
CA VAL A 398 15.69 -16.93 -0.55
C VAL A 398 15.93 -18.40 -0.95
N ASN A 399 15.97 -18.71 -2.24
CA ASN A 399 16.14 -20.06 -2.78
C ASN A 399 17.58 -20.33 -3.24
N ARG A 400 18.55 -19.58 -2.71
CA ARG A 400 19.96 -19.77 -3.04
C ARG A 400 20.50 -21.02 -2.36
N ASN A 401 21.29 -21.81 -3.10
CA ASN A 401 21.85 -23.07 -2.61
C ASN A 401 23.20 -22.90 -1.89
N ASP A 402 23.73 -21.68 -1.81
CA ASP A 402 25.01 -21.36 -1.15
C ASP A 402 24.89 -21.14 0.37
N GLY A 403 23.67 -21.18 0.92
CA GLY A 403 23.42 -20.99 2.36
C GLY A 403 23.64 -19.56 2.86
N LEU A 404 23.85 -18.58 1.96
CA LEU A 404 24.15 -17.19 2.32
C LEU A 404 22.97 -16.52 3.03
N VAL A 405 21.76 -16.76 2.52
CA VAL A 405 20.51 -16.13 2.95
C VAL A 405 19.73 -17.06 3.86
N GLY A 406 19.47 -16.63 5.08
CA GLY A 406 18.46 -17.22 5.95
C GLY A 406 17.08 -16.67 5.63
N TYR A 407 16.09 -17.55 5.54
CA TYR A 407 14.68 -17.20 5.37
C TYR A 407 13.80 -18.13 6.22
N GLU A 408 13.17 -17.57 7.26
CA GLU A 408 12.52 -18.36 8.29
C GLU A 408 11.21 -17.72 8.76
N GLU A 409 10.22 -18.55 9.09
CA GLU A 409 9.03 -18.15 9.84
C GLU A 409 9.37 -18.00 11.32
N VAL A 410 8.95 -16.89 11.92
CA VAL A 410 9.31 -16.53 13.29
C VAL A 410 8.10 -16.03 14.07
N GLU A 411 8.10 -16.28 15.37
CA GLU A 411 7.19 -15.67 16.34
C GLU A 411 7.79 -14.38 16.90
N VAL A 412 9.10 -14.39 17.13
CA VAL A 412 9.87 -13.26 17.67
C VAL A 412 11.22 -13.17 16.97
N LEU A 413 11.61 -11.95 16.60
CA LEU A 413 12.95 -11.57 16.22
C LEU A 413 13.54 -10.69 17.31
N LYS A 414 14.75 -10.99 17.80
CA LYS A 414 15.51 -10.10 18.68
C LYS A 414 16.89 -9.80 18.09
N ILE A 415 17.24 -8.52 18.10
CA ILE A 415 18.53 -8.00 17.65
C ILE A 415 19.20 -7.29 18.83
N ASP A 416 20.35 -7.78 19.27
CA ASP A 416 21.20 -7.15 20.27
C ASP A 416 22.31 -6.36 19.54
N PHE A 417 22.26 -5.03 19.57
CA PHE A 417 23.19 -4.17 18.84
C PHE A 417 24.58 -4.21 19.48
N LYS A 418 25.61 -4.49 18.67
CA LYS A 418 27.02 -4.52 19.10
C LYS A 418 27.85 -3.40 18.48
N GLU A 419 27.18 -2.46 17.82
CA GLU A 419 27.77 -1.20 17.36
C GLU A 419 27.79 -0.16 18.50
N ALA A 420 28.62 0.87 18.33
CA ALA A 420 28.70 2.01 19.24
C ALA A 420 28.49 3.31 18.48
N SER A 421 27.81 4.27 19.12
CA SER A 421 27.80 5.66 18.67
C SER A 421 29.16 6.27 18.97
N VAL A 422 29.81 6.80 17.94
CA VAL A 422 31.11 7.47 18.04
C VAL A 422 31.07 8.76 17.24
N GLU A 423 31.96 9.69 17.58
CA GLU A 423 32.18 10.92 16.82
C GLU A 423 32.45 10.57 15.34
N GLY A 424 31.79 11.28 14.42
CA GLY A 424 31.86 11.04 12.98
C GLY A 424 30.86 10.02 12.42
N ASN A 425 30.14 9.28 13.27
CA ASN A 425 29.05 8.39 12.82
C ASN A 425 27.73 8.64 13.55
N GLU A 426 27.71 9.32 14.70
CA GLU A 426 26.49 9.78 15.41
C GLU A 426 25.36 8.73 15.57
N GLY A 427 25.74 7.45 15.62
CA GLY A 427 24.83 6.31 15.70
C GLY A 427 24.21 5.88 14.37
N LYS A 428 24.79 6.19 13.20
CA LYS A 428 24.25 5.78 11.90
C LYS A 428 24.13 4.26 11.76
N TRP A 429 25.04 3.49 12.36
CA TRP A 429 24.99 2.02 12.41
C TRP A 429 24.09 1.45 13.53
N LEU A 430 23.40 2.31 14.27
CA LEU A 430 22.39 1.95 15.28
C LEU A 430 20.97 2.30 14.83
N ARG A 431 20.81 2.70 13.55
CA ARG A 431 19.51 3.03 12.97
C ARG A 431 18.80 1.76 12.49
N VAL A 432 17.57 1.60 12.91
CA VAL A 432 16.62 0.62 12.37
C VAL A 432 15.55 1.34 11.57
N CYS A 433 14.87 0.60 10.70
CA CYS A 433 13.70 1.07 9.98
C CYS A 433 12.50 0.21 10.37
N VAL A 434 11.42 0.84 10.84
CA VAL A 434 10.12 0.23 11.11
C VAL A 434 9.10 0.91 10.20
N ASP A 435 8.66 0.21 9.16
CA ASP A 435 7.74 0.69 8.13
C ASP A 435 8.11 2.05 7.51
N GLY A 436 9.42 2.31 7.36
CA GLY A 436 9.94 3.57 6.82
C GLY A 436 10.29 4.61 7.89
N LEU A 437 9.82 4.45 9.14
CA LEU A 437 10.24 5.28 10.27
C LEU A 437 11.63 4.88 10.73
N ILE A 438 12.52 5.87 10.85
CA ILE A 438 13.89 5.64 11.29
C ILE A 438 13.99 5.80 12.81
N VAL A 439 14.43 4.75 13.49
CA VAL A 439 14.62 4.74 14.93
C VAL A 439 16.10 4.51 15.23
N ARG A 440 16.69 5.36 16.06
CA ARG A 440 18.06 5.18 16.55
C ARG A 440 18.02 4.53 17.93
N VAL A 441 18.63 3.36 18.04
CA VAL A 441 18.77 2.64 19.30
C VAL A 441 20.02 3.10 20.04
N ASP A 442 19.97 3.14 21.36
CA ASP A 442 21.15 3.47 22.16
C ASP A 442 22.26 2.40 22.03
N SER A 443 23.50 2.81 22.26
CA SER A 443 24.66 1.91 22.15
C SER A 443 24.54 0.74 23.13
N GLY A 444 24.76 -0.48 22.63
CA GLY A 444 24.58 -1.71 23.42
C GLY A 444 23.11 -2.08 23.70
N GLY A 445 22.15 -1.36 23.11
CA GLY A 445 20.74 -1.65 23.23
C GLY A 445 20.26 -2.87 22.45
N TRP A 446 18.94 -3.07 22.42
CA TRP A 446 18.29 -4.13 21.65
C TRP A 446 16.98 -3.68 21.02
N MET A 447 16.57 -4.39 19.98
CA MET A 447 15.23 -4.34 19.37
C MET A 447 14.63 -5.74 19.40
N LYS A 448 13.35 -5.84 19.77
CA LYS A 448 12.56 -7.06 19.72
C LYS A 448 11.32 -6.80 18.88
N VAL A 449 11.08 -7.65 17.88
CA VAL A 449 9.93 -7.58 17.00
C VAL A 449 9.08 -8.83 17.25
N GLU A 450 7.83 -8.63 17.61
CA GLU A 450 6.88 -9.70 17.92
C GLU A 450 5.53 -9.41 17.26
N LYS A 451 4.92 -10.45 16.68
CA LYS A 451 3.59 -10.30 16.08
C LYS A 451 2.56 -10.01 17.18
N VAL A 452 1.65 -9.08 16.94
CA VAL A 452 0.51 -8.87 17.83
C VAL A 452 -0.44 -10.07 17.72
N GLY A 453 -0.86 -10.59 18.88
CA GLY A 453 -1.72 -11.78 18.93
C GLY A 453 -3.07 -11.53 18.27
N LYS A 454 -3.67 -12.60 17.75
CA LYS A 454 -4.98 -12.54 17.09
C LYS A 454 -6.04 -11.93 18.02
N GLY A 455 -6.78 -10.96 17.51
CA GLY A 455 -7.74 -10.17 18.29
C GLY A 455 -7.16 -8.86 18.83
N GLY A 456 -5.84 -8.65 18.75
CA GLY A 456 -5.17 -7.40 19.09
C GLY A 456 -5.07 -6.41 17.93
N GLU A 457 -5.60 -6.75 16.74
CA GLU A 457 -5.63 -5.84 15.59
C GLU A 457 -6.55 -4.64 15.85
N VAL A 458 -6.07 -3.45 15.52
CA VAL A 458 -6.80 -2.18 15.70
C VAL A 458 -7.34 -1.61 14.39
N LEU A 459 -6.97 -2.20 13.26
CA LEU A 459 -7.31 -1.72 11.93
C LEU A 459 -7.75 -2.89 11.05
N ASP A 460 -8.75 -2.65 10.24
CA ASP A 460 -9.20 -3.53 9.17
C ASP A 460 -8.73 -2.94 7.83
N ILE A 461 -8.45 -3.78 6.84
CA ILE A 461 -8.17 -3.39 5.46
C ILE A 461 -9.21 -4.00 4.52
N VAL A 462 -9.72 -3.20 3.59
CA VAL A 462 -10.62 -3.65 2.52
C VAL A 462 -9.74 -4.21 1.41
N VAL A 463 -9.79 -5.52 1.16
CA VAL A 463 -9.06 -6.25 0.10
C VAL A 463 -9.71 -7.60 -0.21
#